data_AF-A0AAD5K0U8-F1
#
_entry.id   AF-A0AAD5K0U8-F1
#
_cell.length_a   1.000
_cell.length_b   1.000
_cell.length_c   1.000
_cell.angle_alpha   90.00
_cell.angle_beta   90.00
_cell.angle_gamma   90.00
#
_symmetry.space_group_name_H-M   'P 1'
#
loop_
_entity.id
_entity.type
_entity.pdbx_description
1 polymer ?
#
loop_
_entity_poly.entity_id
_entity_poly.type
_entity_poly.pdbx_seq_one_letter_code
_entity_poly.pdbx_strand_id
1 'polypeptide(L)'
;QNLNNYQSRHQEFIKNPKADGYDVIGYARKSPANLRDDVLDAIIKKMIICLQSHSQVTDVYVSPNSRSKSPITSRDSTDEQ
;
A
#
# COMPACT_ATOMS: atom_id res chain seq x y z
N GLN A 1 10.63 23.14 6.24
CA GLN A 1 10.74 22.31 5.02
C GLN A 1 9.69 22.78 4.03
N ASN A 2 10.07 23.03 2.77
CA ASN A 2 9.16 23.59 1.75
C ASN A 2 8.37 22.45 1.09
N LEU A 3 7.05 22.42 1.27
CA LEU A 3 6.15 21.31 0.90
C LEU A 3 6.25 20.95 -0.60
N ASN A 4 6.47 21.96 -1.44
CA ASN A 4 6.60 21.81 -2.90
C ASN A 4 7.83 20.98 -3.30
N ASN A 5 8.94 21.11 -2.58
CA ASN A 5 10.17 20.35 -2.88
C ASN A 5 10.03 18.87 -2.51
N TYR A 6 9.21 18.55 -1.51
CA TYR A 6 8.95 17.16 -1.11
C TYR A 6 8.12 16.43 -2.18
N GLN A 7 7.06 17.08 -2.67
CA GLN A 7 6.17 16.49 -3.67
C GLN A 7 6.90 16.19 -4.99
N SER A 8 7.74 17.11 -5.49
CA SER A 8 8.50 16.89 -6.72
C SER A 8 9.51 15.74 -6.58
N ARG A 9 10.27 15.69 -5.47
CA ARG A 9 11.22 14.61 -5.21
C ARG A 9 10.55 13.25 -5.09
N HIS A 10 9.38 13.20 -4.45
CA HIS A 10 8.60 11.98 -4.32
C HIS A 10 8.10 11.50 -5.70
N GLN A 11 7.62 12.42 -6.54
CA GLN A 11 7.21 12.06 -7.91
C GLN A 11 8.37 11.57 -8.77
N GLU A 12 9.55 12.20 -8.69
CA GLU A 12 10.74 11.71 -9.38
C GLU A 12 11.15 10.32 -8.89
N PHE A 13 11.17 10.11 -7.57
CA PHE A 13 11.51 8.82 -6.98
C PHE A 13 10.59 7.68 -7.44
N ILE A 14 9.31 7.95 -7.68
CA ILE A 14 8.36 6.94 -8.17
C ILE A 14 8.44 6.77 -9.69
N LYS A 15 8.69 7.84 -10.45
CA LYS A 15 8.77 7.79 -11.91
C LYS A 15 10.01 7.06 -12.39
N ASN A 16 11.14 7.21 -11.71
CA ASN A 16 12.41 6.65 -12.15
C ASN A 16 12.38 5.11 -12.25
N PRO A 17 11.93 4.34 -11.23
CA PRO A 17 11.82 2.89 -11.33
C PRO A 17 10.98 2.43 -12.53
N LYS A 18 9.87 3.12 -12.80
CA LYS A 18 9.00 2.80 -13.93
C LYS A 18 9.64 3.11 -15.28
N ALA A 19 10.36 4.23 -15.39
CA ALA A 19 11.09 4.60 -16.59
C ALA A 19 12.24 3.60 -16.87
N ASP A 20 12.82 3.05 -15.81
CA ASP A 20 13.87 2.03 -15.88
C ASP A 20 13.30 0.61 -16.16
N GLY A 21 11.97 0.49 -16.34
CA GLY A 21 11.30 -0.77 -16.68
C GLY A 21 10.94 -1.66 -15.48
N TYR A 22 10.98 -1.15 -14.25
CA TYR A 22 10.54 -1.87 -13.06
C TYR A 22 9.05 -1.69 -12.79
N ASP A 23 8.40 -2.79 -12.39
CA ASP A 23 7.04 -2.76 -11.86
C ASP A 23 7.04 -2.31 -10.39
N VAL A 24 6.14 -1.38 -10.08
CA VAL A 24 5.94 -0.89 -8.71
C VAL A 24 4.62 -1.44 -8.18
N ILE A 25 4.72 -2.35 -7.22
CA ILE A 25 3.56 -3.00 -6.59
C ILE A 25 3.30 -2.35 -5.22
N GLY A 26 2.04 -2.05 -4.94
CA GLY A 26 1.60 -1.52 -3.67
C GLY A 26 1.41 -2.62 -2.62
N TYR A 27 1.63 -2.26 -1.36
CA TYR A 27 1.34 -3.14 -0.23
C TYR A 27 0.61 -2.37 0.86
N ALA A 28 -0.64 -2.73 1.11
CA ALA A 28 -1.48 -2.15 2.15
C ALA A 28 -1.59 -3.11 3.34
N ARG A 29 -1.32 -2.60 4.55
CA ARG A 29 -1.44 -3.38 5.79
C ARG A 29 -2.33 -2.70 6.79
N LYS A 30 -3.25 -3.44 7.39
CA LYS A 30 -3.99 -3.01 8.56
C LYS A 30 -3.63 -3.86 9.77
N SER A 31 -3.33 -3.19 10.88
CA SER A 31 -3.10 -3.87 12.17
C SER A 31 -4.41 -4.46 12.69
N PRO A 32 -4.35 -5.58 13.43
CA PRO A 32 -5.50 -6.15 14.12
C PRO A 32 -6.26 -5.11 14.92
N ALA A 33 -7.57 -5.06 14.73
CA ALA A 33 -8.47 -4.18 15.46
C ALA A 33 -9.88 -4.79 15.45
N ASN A 34 -10.65 -4.57 16.51
CA ASN A 34 -12.05 -4.97 16.58
C ASN A 34 -12.89 -3.99 15.76
N LEU A 35 -12.85 -4.15 14.45
CA LEU A 35 -13.64 -3.40 13.48
C LEU A 35 -14.70 -4.30 12.88
N ARG A 36 -15.84 -3.71 12.51
CA ARG A 36 -16.80 -4.38 11.62
C ARG A 36 -16.20 -4.50 10.22
N ASP A 37 -16.59 -5.53 9.49
CA ASP A 37 -16.02 -5.83 8.17
C ASP A 37 -16.24 -4.71 7.15
N ASP A 38 -17.39 -4.03 7.21
CA ASP A 38 -17.71 -2.88 6.35
C ASP A 38 -16.75 -1.69 6.57
N VAL A 39 -16.40 -1.44 7.83
CA VAL A 39 -15.44 -0.39 8.20
C VAL A 39 -14.03 -0.77 7.78
N LEU A 40 -13.65 -2.03 7.95
CA LEU A 40 -12.34 -2.55 7.56
C LEU A 40 -12.15 -2.44 6.05
N ASP A 41 -13.13 -2.88 5.26
CA ASP A 41 -13.14 -2.77 3.80
C ASP A 41 -13.02 -1.32 3.33
N ALA A 42 -13.79 -0.40 3.92
CA ALA A 42 -13.73 1.02 3.59
C ALA A 42 -12.34 1.63 3.88
N ILE A 43 -11.68 1.23 4.97
CA ILE A 43 -10.32 1.69 5.30
C ILE A 43 -9.32 1.16 4.28
N ILE A 44 -9.39 -0.14 3.96
CA ILE A 44 -8.48 -0.78 3.00
C ILE A 44 -8.63 -0.17 1.61
N LYS A 45 -9.87 0.04 1.14
CA LYS A 45 -10.14 0.72 -0.13
C LYS A 45 -9.51 2.11 -0.19
N LYS A 46 -9.62 2.90 0.89
CA LYS A 46 -8.95 4.21 0.97
C LYS A 46 -7.42 4.08 0.86
N MET A 47 -6.82 3.09 1.52
CA MET A 47 -5.38 2.84 1.41
C MET A 47 -4.96 2.47 -0.01
N ILE A 48 -5.73 1.60 -0.68
CA ILE A 48 -5.49 1.21 -2.07
C ILE A 48 -5.54 2.44 -2.99
N ILE A 49 -6.60 3.26 -2.87
CA ILE A 49 -6.76 4.48 -3.67
C ILE A 49 -5.60 5.45 -3.45
N CYS A 50 -5.14 5.61 -2.20
CA CYS A 50 -3.95 6.41 -1.92
C CYS A 50 -2.70 5.87 -2.63
N LEU A 51 -2.44 4.56 -2.57
CA LEU A 51 -1.29 3.95 -3.25
C LEU A 51 -1.37 4.11 -4.78
N GLN A 52 -2.55 3.89 -5.37
CA GLN A 52 -2.77 4.04 -6.81
C GLN A 52 -2.60 5.49 -7.27
N SER A 53 -3.14 6.46 -6.52
CA SER A 53 -3.06 7.88 -6.88
C SER A 53 -1.67 8.49 -6.65
N HIS A 54 -1.04 8.22 -5.50
CA HIS A 54 0.25 8.83 -5.14
C HIS A 54 1.45 8.07 -5.69
N SER A 55 1.41 6.74 -5.66
CA SER A 55 2.53 5.87 -6.03
C SER A 55 2.36 5.22 -7.40
N GLN A 56 1.22 5.47 -8.06
CA GLN A 56 0.90 4.98 -9.40
C GLN A 56 1.01 3.45 -9.54
N VAL A 57 0.89 2.71 -8.45
CA VAL A 57 1.02 1.25 -8.48
C VAL A 57 -0.11 0.62 -9.31
N THR A 58 0.17 -0.46 -10.02
CA THR A 58 -0.83 -1.21 -10.80
C THR A 58 -1.61 -2.16 -9.90
N ASP A 59 -0.87 -2.90 -9.08
CA ASP A 59 -1.39 -3.96 -8.23
C ASP A 59 -1.14 -3.64 -6.76
N VAL A 60 -2.05 -4.06 -5.89
CA VAL A 60 -1.94 -3.84 -4.44
C VAL A 60 -2.23 -5.12 -3.69
N TYR A 61 -1.22 -5.63 -2.97
CA TYR A 61 -1.41 -6.70 -2.00
C TYR A 61 -1.91 -6.14 -0.67
N VAL A 62 -2.85 -6.84 -0.04
CA VAL A 62 -3.49 -6.38 1.19
C VAL A 62 -3.34 -7.42 2.30
N SER A 63 -2.91 -6.98 3.47
CA SER A 63 -2.93 -7.78 4.70
C SER A 63 -3.77 -7.07 5.77
N PRO A 64 -5.06 -7.41 5.92
CA PRO A 64 -6.02 -6.68 6.76
C PRO A 64 -5.80 -6.84 8.27
N ASN A 65 -5.09 -7.90 8.68
CA ASN A 65 -5.01 -8.32 10.08
C ASN A 65 -3.59 -8.75 10.49
N SER A 66 -2.57 -7.97 10.11
CA SER A 66 -1.18 -8.31 10.44
C SER A 66 -0.46 -7.20 11.19
N ARG A 67 0.43 -7.58 12.11
CA ARG A 67 1.21 -6.63 12.91
C ARG A 67 2.39 -6.09 12.10
N SER A 68 2.81 -4.85 12.37
CA SER A 68 3.97 -4.24 11.69
C SER A 68 5.28 -5.01 11.89
N LYS A 69 5.38 -5.75 12.99
CA LYS A 69 6.55 -6.56 13.35
C LYS A 69 6.51 -7.98 12.79
N SER A 70 5.39 -8.44 12.22
CA SER A 70 5.36 -9.79 11.64
C SER A 70 6.20 -9.83 10.36
N PRO A 71 6.91 -10.93 10.05
CA PRO A 71 7.61 -11.08 8.77
C PRO A 71 6.65 -10.93 7.59
N ILE A 72 7.09 -10.38 6.45
CA ILE A 72 6.20 -10.17 5.29
C ILE A 72 5.60 -11.49 4.78
N THR A 73 6.38 -12.56 4.79
CA THR A 73 5.98 -13.92 4.39
C THR A 73 4.90 -14.52 5.29
N SER A 74 4.73 -14.01 6.52
CA SER A 74 3.70 -14.48 7.44
C SER A 74 2.41 -13.66 7.33
N ARG A 75 2.33 -12.73 6.38
CA ARG A 75 1.20 -11.80 6.19
C ARG A 75 0.36 -12.13 4.98
N ASP A 76 0.86 -13.02 4.12
CA ASP A 76 0.13 -13.56 3.00
C ASP A 76 -1.04 -14.38 3.56
N SER A 77 -2.23 -14.06 3.09
CA SER A 77 -3.39 -14.91 3.29
C SER A 77 -3.16 -16.14 2.42
N THR A 78 -3.02 -17.32 3.02
CA THR A 78 -3.15 -18.56 2.26
C THR A 78 -4.58 -18.58 1.72
N ASP A 79 -4.74 -18.45 0.40
CA ASP A 79 -6.05 -18.52 -0.26
C ASP A 79 -6.71 -19.87 0.05
N GLU A 80 -7.58 -19.88 1.06
CA GLU A 80 -8.67 -20.84 1.22
C GLU A 80 -9.90 -20.08 1.72
N GLN A 81 -10.62 -19.45 0.79
CA GLN A 81 -12.08 -19.27 0.81
C GLN A 81 -12.61 -18.71 -0.51
#